data_AF-A0A9W9Z2R9-F1
#
_entry.id   AF-A0A9W9Z2R9-F1
#
_cell.length_a   1.000
_cell.length_b   1.000
_cell.length_c   1.000
_cell.angle_alpha   90.00
_cell.angle_beta   90.00
_cell.angle_gamma   90.00
#
_symmetry.space_group_name_H-M   'P 1'
#
loop_
_entity.id
_entity.type
_entity.pdbx_description
1 polymer ?
#
loop_
_entity_poly.entity_id
_entity_poly.type
_entity_poly.pdbx_seq_one_letter_code
_entity_poly.pdbx_strand_id
1 'polypeptide(L)'
;MKRSQPESSGVPPAKKQVLTKMIPTVNIGSVSTEDEMNLKILQFQNKKLGERLEELKIGEEKLKEQVDDLKKQRESDLDIISVINRHWMQLDEDIKTILQRYEGIVEEDSEQTSNEATLSYLDYLANLDSEQVREEVAKRSAATKEHTRKLLHFVEISGSFSSTVAKEKPSDETKPEGEENKDQQDQQETGPTPSSSAEQTKSNLDADNKQLRELVTSLHQKQQTTSLEFSEIRDKYALAQKEIAQLKHGSSKMQHMNSRRLITGLIT
;
A
#
# COMPACT_ATOMS: atom_id res chain seq x y z
N MET A 1 -3.39 65.62 -62.70
CA MET A 1 -2.38 64.98 -63.59
C MET A 1 -2.52 63.47 -63.46
N LYS A 2 -2.64 62.77 -64.61
CA LYS A 2 -2.37 61.34 -64.93
C LYS A 2 -2.67 60.28 -63.85
N ARG A 3 -3.74 59.46 -64.00
CA ARG A 3 -3.82 58.18 -64.76
C ARG A 3 -2.89 57.10 -64.20
N SER A 4 -3.46 55.99 -63.70
CA SER A 4 -3.02 54.59 -63.91
C SER A 4 -4.01 53.62 -63.27
N GLN A 5 -4.92 53.09 -64.07
CA GLN A 5 -5.43 51.71 -63.92
C GLN A 5 -4.41 50.78 -64.59
N PRO A 6 -4.24 49.55 -64.08
CA PRO A 6 -4.08 48.42 -64.98
C PRO A 6 -5.20 47.39 -64.80
N GLU A 7 -5.74 47.00 -65.95
CA GLU A 7 -6.71 45.96 -66.22
C GLU A 7 -6.21 44.54 -65.86
N SER A 8 -7.18 43.71 -65.51
CA SER A 8 -7.33 42.25 -65.72
C SER A 8 -6.10 41.33 -65.66
N SER A 9 -6.14 40.38 -64.71
CA SER A 9 -5.89 38.97 -65.05
C SER A 9 -6.67 38.08 -64.08
N GLY A 10 -7.53 37.24 -64.66
CA GLY A 10 -8.39 36.34 -63.92
C GLY A 10 -7.61 35.16 -63.35
N VAL A 11 -7.80 34.91 -62.06
CA VAL A 11 -7.73 33.57 -61.45
C VAL A 11 -8.75 33.56 -60.31
N PRO A 12 -9.81 32.72 -60.34
CA PRO A 12 -10.65 32.54 -59.17
C PRO A 12 -9.82 31.82 -58.09
N PRO A 13 -9.82 32.27 -56.82
CA PRO A 13 -9.02 31.66 -55.78
C PRO A 13 -9.45 30.20 -55.60
N ALA A 14 -8.45 29.32 -55.54
CA ALA A 14 -8.59 27.88 -55.38
C ALA A 14 -9.64 27.55 -54.32
N LYS A 15 -10.62 26.72 -54.71
CA LYS A 15 -11.60 26.12 -53.82
C LYS A 15 -10.85 25.47 -52.66
N LYS A 16 -10.89 26.09 -51.48
CA LYS A 16 -10.63 25.38 -50.22
C LYS A 16 -11.60 24.21 -50.23
N GLN A 17 -11.09 22.99 -50.43
CA GLN A 17 -11.83 21.77 -50.16
C GLN A 17 -12.17 21.81 -48.67
N VAL A 18 -13.34 22.37 -48.37
CA VAL A 18 -13.98 22.19 -47.09
C VAL A 18 -14.20 20.68 -46.99
N LEU A 19 -13.46 20.06 -46.06
CA LEU A 19 -13.65 18.68 -45.63
C LEU A 19 -14.99 18.59 -44.89
N THR A 20 -16.08 18.83 -45.62
CA THR A 20 -17.42 18.48 -45.20
C THR A 20 -17.46 16.97 -45.31
N LYS A 21 -17.35 16.26 -44.18
CA LYS A 21 -17.74 14.84 -44.09
C LYS A 21 -19.07 14.71 -44.83
N MET A 22 -19.04 14.11 -46.02
CA MET A 22 -20.20 14.08 -46.91
C MET A 22 -21.34 13.41 -46.17
N ILE A 23 -22.34 14.21 -45.82
CA ILE A 23 -23.64 13.71 -45.40
C ILE A 23 -24.17 12.95 -46.62
N PRO A 24 -24.47 11.65 -46.51
CA PRO A 24 -25.05 10.89 -47.62
C PRO A 24 -26.34 11.58 -48.07
N THR A 25 -26.48 11.86 -49.36
CA THR A 25 -27.72 12.41 -49.92
C THR A 25 -28.84 11.40 -49.70
N VAL A 26 -29.84 11.77 -48.90
CA VAL A 26 -30.96 10.90 -48.58
C VAL A 26 -32.15 11.21 -49.48
N ASN A 27 -32.65 10.17 -50.15
CA ASN A 27 -33.86 10.25 -50.96
C ASN A 27 -35.09 10.37 -50.06
N ILE A 28 -35.64 11.57 -50.00
CA ILE A 28 -36.99 11.81 -49.50
C ILE A 28 -37.90 11.36 -50.65
N GLY A 29 -38.58 10.22 -50.51
CA GLY A 29 -39.46 9.67 -51.56
C GLY A 29 -40.55 10.66 -52.01
N SER A 30 -41.35 10.30 -53.01
CA SER A 30 -42.35 11.19 -53.65
C SER A 30 -43.14 12.02 -52.64
N VAL A 31 -43.21 13.34 -52.89
CA VAL A 31 -43.88 14.32 -52.04
C VAL A 31 -44.94 15.02 -52.85
N SER A 32 -46.17 15.06 -52.32
CA SER A 32 -47.31 15.63 -53.03
C SER A 32 -47.61 17.07 -52.58
N THR A 33 -47.07 17.50 -51.43
CA THR A 33 -47.22 18.85 -50.88
C THR A 33 -45.94 19.30 -50.17
N GLU A 34 -45.74 20.61 -50.06
CA GLU A 34 -44.61 21.21 -49.33
C GLU A 34 -44.63 20.83 -47.85
N ASP A 35 -45.81 20.78 -47.23
CA ASP A 35 -45.98 20.36 -45.83
C ASP A 35 -45.56 18.90 -45.61
N GLU A 36 -45.90 18.00 -46.53
CA GLU A 36 -45.46 16.59 -46.49
C GLU A 36 -43.93 16.49 -46.61
N MET A 37 -43.30 17.35 -47.41
CA MET A 37 -41.84 17.42 -47.55
C MET A 37 -41.18 17.88 -46.26
N ASN A 38 -41.67 18.98 -45.69
CA ASN A 38 -41.17 19.52 -44.43
C ASN A 38 -41.30 18.50 -43.29
N LEU A 39 -42.42 17.78 -43.23
CA LEU A 39 -42.63 16.73 -42.24
C LEU A 39 -41.63 15.57 -42.40
N LYS A 40 -41.40 15.09 -43.63
CA LYS A 40 -40.41 14.03 -43.90
C LYS A 40 -38.98 14.46 -43.57
N ILE A 41 -38.61 15.72 -43.88
CA ILE A 41 -37.30 16.29 -43.51
C ILE A 41 -37.15 16.31 -41.99
N LEU A 42 -38.16 16.78 -41.26
CA LEU A 42 -38.11 16.87 -39.81
C LEU A 42 -38.02 15.48 -39.15
N GLN A 43 -38.77 14.50 -39.65
CA GLN A 43 -38.67 13.10 -39.20
C GLN A 43 -37.27 12.54 -39.44
N PHE A 44 -36.68 12.80 -40.62
CA PHE A 44 -35.34 12.34 -40.94
C PHE A 44 -34.27 12.99 -40.03
N GLN A 45 -34.36 14.30 -39.82
CA GLN A 45 -33.47 15.02 -38.92
C GLN A 45 -33.57 14.49 -37.49
N ASN A 46 -34.79 14.29 -36.97
CA ASN A 46 -35.00 13.67 -35.66
C ASN A 46 -34.41 12.27 -35.57
N LYS A 47 -34.59 11.44 -36.60
CA LYS A 47 -33.97 10.11 -36.65
C LYS A 47 -32.45 10.21 -36.58
N LYS A 48 -31.83 11.11 -37.35
CA LYS A 48 -30.37 11.29 -37.38
C LYS A 48 -29.83 11.84 -36.06
N LEU A 49 -30.57 12.73 -35.41
CA LEU A 49 -30.25 13.22 -34.06
C LEU A 49 -30.36 12.08 -33.02
N GLY A 50 -31.38 11.23 -33.12
CA GLY A 50 -31.52 10.04 -32.27
C GLY A 50 -30.35 9.06 -32.42
N GLU A 51 -29.94 8.76 -33.66
CA GLU A 51 -28.76 7.92 -33.94
C GLU A 51 -27.48 8.52 -33.31
N ARG A 52 -27.26 9.84 -33.49
CA ARG A 52 -26.10 10.52 -32.91
C ARG A 52 -26.14 10.55 -31.38
N LEU A 53 -27.32 10.69 -30.80
CA LEU A 53 -27.50 10.65 -29.35
C LEU A 53 -27.18 9.26 -28.81
N GLU A 54 -27.61 8.20 -29.49
CA GLU A 54 -27.29 6.83 -29.09
C GLU A 54 -25.79 6.53 -29.21
N GLU A 55 -25.13 6.97 -30.29
CA GLU A 55 -23.67 6.88 -30.43
C GLU A 55 -22.93 7.59 -29.27
N LEU A 56 -23.37 8.80 -28.91
CA LEU A 56 -22.80 9.54 -27.78
C LEU A 56 -23.04 8.83 -26.45
N LYS A 57 -24.22 8.24 -26.25
CA LYS A 57 -24.58 7.50 -25.04
C LYS A 57 -23.73 6.25 -24.86
N ILE A 58 -23.51 5.48 -25.93
CA ILE A 58 -22.59 4.33 -25.93
C ILE A 58 -21.16 4.78 -25.61
N GLY A 59 -20.72 5.91 -26.18
CA GLY A 59 -19.42 6.49 -25.88
C GLY A 59 -19.27 6.92 -24.42
N GLU A 60 -20.31 7.55 -23.87
CA GLU A 60 -20.38 7.94 -22.46
C GLU A 60 -20.34 6.73 -21.52
N GLU A 61 -21.10 5.67 -21.83
CA GLU A 61 -21.11 4.43 -21.07
C GLU A 61 -19.74 3.76 -21.04
N LYS A 62 -19.07 3.67 -22.20
CA LYS A 62 -17.71 3.14 -22.28
C LYS A 62 -16.70 3.95 -21.47
N LEU A 63 -16.79 5.28 -21.51
CA LEU A 63 -15.93 6.14 -20.70
C LEU A 63 -16.20 5.98 -19.20
N LYS A 64 -17.48 5.83 -18.80
CA LYS A 64 -17.85 5.54 -17.41
C LYS A 64 -17.27 4.21 -16.94
N GLU A 65 -17.39 3.16 -17.75
CA GLU A 65 -16.81 1.84 -17.47
C GLU A 65 -15.28 1.93 -17.29
N GLN A 66 -14.57 2.60 -18.21
CA GLN A 66 -13.13 2.82 -18.09
C GLN A 66 -12.73 3.57 -16.82
N VAL A 67 -13.50 4.58 -16.43
CA VAL A 67 -13.26 5.32 -15.19
C VAL A 67 -13.44 4.41 -13.97
N ASP A 68 -14.45 3.56 -13.97
CA ASP A 68 -14.71 2.65 -12.84
C ASP A 68 -13.66 1.54 -12.75
N ASP A 69 -13.17 1.03 -13.88
CA ASP A 69 -12.05 0.08 -13.89
C ASP A 69 -10.76 0.72 -13.38
N LEU A 70 -10.45 1.95 -13.79
CA LEU A 70 -9.30 2.69 -13.28
C LEU A 70 -9.41 2.98 -11.77
N LYS A 71 -10.60 3.23 -11.24
CA LYS A 71 -10.81 3.39 -9.79
C LYS A 71 -10.56 2.09 -9.04
N LYS A 72 -11.07 0.96 -9.53
CA LYS A 72 -10.81 -0.36 -8.93
C LYS A 72 -9.33 -0.69 -8.94
N GLN A 73 -8.65 -0.41 -10.05
CA GLN A 73 -7.20 -0.61 -10.15
C GLN A 73 -6.46 0.28 -9.15
N ARG A 74 -6.83 1.56 -9.04
CA ARG A 74 -6.23 2.46 -8.05
C ARG A 74 -6.39 1.94 -6.62
N GLU A 75 -7.58 1.48 -6.25
CA GLU A 75 -7.81 0.91 -4.91
C GLU A 75 -6.90 -0.30 -4.65
N SER A 76 -6.82 -1.20 -5.63
CA SER A 76 -5.91 -2.35 -5.57
C SER A 76 -4.44 -1.94 -5.46
N ASP A 77 -4.02 -0.89 -6.18
CA ASP A 77 -2.64 -0.39 -6.11
C ASP A 77 -2.34 0.23 -4.73
N LEU A 78 -3.30 0.93 -4.12
CA LEU A 78 -3.17 1.49 -2.77
C LEU A 78 -3.02 0.39 -1.70
N ASP A 79 -3.75 -0.71 -1.84
CA ASP A 79 -3.61 -1.89 -0.96
C ASP A 79 -2.19 -2.48 -1.05
N ILE A 80 -1.68 -2.67 -2.27
CA ILE A 80 -0.33 -3.20 -2.51
C ILE A 80 0.73 -2.26 -1.93
N ILE A 81 0.63 -0.95 -2.17
CA ILE A 81 1.56 0.05 -1.62
C ILE A 81 1.55 0.03 -0.09
N SER A 82 0.38 -0.12 0.53
CA SER A 82 0.24 -0.22 1.98
C SER A 82 0.97 -1.43 2.56
N VAL A 83 0.85 -2.59 1.91
CA VAL A 83 1.57 -3.81 2.29
C VAL A 83 3.08 -3.64 2.14
N ILE A 84 3.54 -3.09 1.00
CA ILE A 84 4.97 -2.84 0.77
C ILE A 84 5.54 -1.90 1.83
N ASN A 85 4.85 -0.79 2.11
CA ASN A 85 5.32 0.18 3.09
C ASN A 85 5.42 -0.42 4.50
N ARG A 86 4.46 -1.24 4.90
CA ARG A 86 4.50 -1.96 6.18
C ARG A 86 5.72 -2.87 6.29
N HIS A 87 5.99 -3.66 5.25
CA HIS A 87 7.17 -4.55 5.25
C HIS A 87 8.49 -3.79 5.19
N TRP A 88 8.54 -2.66 4.47
CA TRP A 88 9.71 -1.80 4.47
C TRP A 88 9.97 -1.22 5.86
N MET A 89 8.93 -0.67 6.52
CA MET A 89 9.05 -0.17 7.91
C MET A 89 9.54 -1.26 8.86
N GLN A 90 8.98 -2.47 8.75
CA GLN A 90 9.43 -3.60 9.56
C GLN A 90 10.91 -3.92 9.33
N LEU A 91 11.35 -3.96 8.06
CA LEU A 91 12.76 -4.16 7.73
C LEU A 91 13.66 -3.07 8.32
N ASP A 92 13.24 -1.80 8.22
CA ASP A 92 13.99 -0.67 8.79
C ASP A 92 14.16 -0.82 10.31
N GLU A 93 13.10 -1.19 11.02
CA GLU A 93 13.13 -1.39 12.48
C GLU A 93 13.95 -2.64 12.88
N ASP A 94 13.83 -3.74 12.13
CA ASP A 94 14.61 -4.95 12.37
C ASP A 94 16.12 -4.69 12.21
N ILE A 95 16.52 -3.99 11.13
CA ILE A 95 17.92 -3.63 10.90
C ILE A 95 18.43 -2.72 12.02
N LYS A 96 17.67 -1.68 12.40
CA LYS A 96 18.04 -0.78 13.50
C LYS A 96 18.22 -1.55 14.80
N THR A 97 17.28 -2.43 15.14
CA THR A 97 17.33 -3.25 16.35
C THR A 97 18.58 -4.13 16.38
N ILE A 98 18.94 -4.75 15.25
CA ILE A 98 20.15 -5.59 15.18
C ILE A 98 21.41 -4.72 15.30
N LEU A 99 21.48 -3.58 14.61
CA LEU A 99 22.60 -2.65 14.71
C LEU A 99 22.79 -2.13 16.13
N GLN A 100 21.72 -1.72 16.81
CA GLN A 100 21.73 -1.30 18.21
C GLN A 100 22.33 -2.37 19.14
N ARG A 101 21.96 -3.64 18.94
CA ARG A 101 22.53 -4.78 19.69
C ARG A 101 24.02 -4.96 19.45
N TYR A 102 24.51 -4.74 18.22
CA TYR A 102 25.94 -4.81 17.89
C TYR A 102 26.74 -3.60 18.40
N GLU A 103 26.15 -2.41 18.37
CA GLU A 103 26.79 -1.17 18.85
C GLU A 103 26.72 -1.01 20.38
N GLY A 104 25.96 -1.88 21.07
CA GLY A 104 25.77 -1.81 22.52
C GLY A 104 24.90 -0.64 22.98
N ILE A 105 24.24 0.05 22.04
CA ILE A 105 23.33 1.16 22.30
C ILE A 105 21.92 0.58 22.38
N VAL A 106 21.46 0.30 23.59
CA VAL A 106 20.04 -0.03 23.84
C VAL A 106 19.32 1.30 24.04
N GLU A 107 18.74 1.85 22.98
CA GLU A 107 17.70 2.89 23.16
C GLU A 107 16.41 2.18 23.60
N GLU A 108 16.12 2.31 24.89
CA GLU A 108 14.84 1.99 25.51
C GLU A 108 13.85 3.08 25.11
N ASP A 109 13.23 2.96 23.92
CA ASP A 109 11.91 3.51 23.58
C ASP A 109 11.66 3.42 22.07
N SER A 110 10.96 2.37 21.62
CA SER A 110 10.24 2.40 20.34
C SER A 110 9.06 1.43 20.39
N GLU A 111 8.19 1.58 21.38
CA GLU A 111 6.88 0.90 21.41
C GLU A 111 5.81 1.65 20.60
N GLN A 112 6.20 2.62 19.77
CA GLN A 112 5.26 3.39 18.96
C GLN A 112 4.89 2.59 17.71
N THR A 113 3.84 1.78 17.89
CA THR A 113 3.13 0.93 16.92
C THR A 113 3.52 1.21 15.45
N SER A 114 4.30 0.30 14.86
CA SER A 114 4.78 0.40 13.47
C SER A 114 3.68 0.68 12.44
N ASN A 115 2.44 0.23 12.70
CA ASN A 115 1.29 0.46 11.83
C ASN A 115 0.83 1.94 11.79
N GLU A 116 0.90 2.67 12.91
CA GLU A 116 0.53 4.10 12.97
C GLU A 116 1.56 4.94 12.20
N ALA A 117 2.85 4.63 12.38
CA ALA A 117 3.93 5.24 11.60
C ALA A 117 3.83 4.89 10.10
N THR A 118 3.37 3.69 9.76
CA THR A 118 3.19 3.25 8.37
C THR A 118 2.11 4.08 7.66
N LEU A 119 0.95 4.30 8.30
CA LEU A 119 -0.11 5.12 7.74
C LEU A 119 0.30 6.59 7.66
N SER A 120 0.99 7.09 8.69
CA SER A 120 1.51 8.47 8.73
C SER A 120 2.47 8.76 7.57
N TYR A 121 3.34 7.81 7.20
CA TYR A 121 4.27 8.01 6.08
C TYR A 121 3.55 8.08 4.72
N LEU A 122 2.53 7.24 4.48
CA LEU A 122 1.76 7.30 3.23
C LEU A 122 0.91 8.56 3.14
N ASP A 123 0.31 9.00 4.25
CA ASP A 123 -0.44 10.26 4.32
C ASP A 123 0.47 11.48 4.09
N TYR A 124 1.69 11.44 4.62
CA TYR A 124 2.71 12.43 4.29
C TYR A 124 3.00 12.46 2.78
N LEU A 125 3.33 11.31 2.17
CA LEU A 125 3.62 11.21 0.73
C LEU A 125 2.44 11.64 -0.15
N ALA A 126 1.19 11.44 0.29
CA ALA A 126 0.01 11.84 -0.46
C ALA A 126 -0.11 13.36 -0.66
N ASN A 127 0.55 14.15 0.20
CA ASN A 127 0.57 15.62 0.11
C ASN A 127 1.74 16.18 -0.71
N LEU A 128 2.65 15.31 -1.18
CA LEU A 128 3.82 15.70 -1.98
C LEU A 128 3.50 15.64 -3.48
N ASP A 129 4.27 16.40 -4.27
CA ASP A 129 4.23 16.24 -5.72
C ASP A 129 4.99 14.97 -6.18
N SER A 130 4.80 14.58 -7.45
CA SER A 130 5.39 13.33 -7.95
C SER A 130 6.91 13.30 -7.92
N GLU A 131 7.60 14.45 -8.02
CA GLU A 131 9.06 14.48 -8.00
C GLU A 131 9.58 14.43 -6.56
N GLN A 132 8.92 15.13 -5.64
CA GLN A 132 9.19 15.07 -4.20
C GLN A 132 8.96 13.67 -3.63
N VAL A 133 7.90 12.97 -4.03
CA VAL A 133 7.67 11.57 -3.63
C VAL A 133 8.84 10.69 -4.08
N ARG A 134 9.33 10.86 -5.32
CA ARG A 134 10.50 10.11 -5.81
C ARG A 134 11.74 10.41 -5.00
N GLU A 135 11.98 11.67 -4.67
CA GLU A 135 13.13 12.10 -3.86
C GLU A 135 13.07 11.52 -2.45
N GLU A 136 11.92 11.60 -1.78
CA GLU A 136 11.78 11.11 -0.40
C GLU A 136 11.89 9.58 -0.32
N VAL A 137 11.29 8.85 -1.27
CA VAL A 137 11.45 7.40 -1.37
C VAL A 137 12.91 7.04 -1.68
N ALA A 138 13.58 7.78 -2.56
CA ALA A 138 15.00 7.56 -2.86
C ALA A 138 15.87 7.79 -1.61
N LYS A 139 15.63 8.86 -0.86
CA LYS A 139 16.32 9.17 0.40
C LYS A 139 16.12 8.08 1.44
N ARG A 140 14.88 7.62 1.64
CA ARG A 140 14.60 6.49 2.53
C ARG A 140 15.34 5.23 2.08
N SER A 141 15.32 4.93 0.78
CA SER A 141 16.02 3.77 0.24
C SER A 141 17.53 3.83 0.42
N ALA A 142 18.13 5.01 0.29
CA ALA A 142 19.56 5.22 0.54
C ALA A 142 19.89 5.01 2.02
N ALA A 143 19.05 5.48 2.94
CA ALA A 143 19.22 5.28 4.38
C ALA A 143 19.13 3.79 4.74
N THR A 144 18.08 3.08 4.31
CA THR A 144 17.95 1.63 4.51
C THR A 144 19.16 0.89 3.95
N LYS A 145 19.61 1.24 2.73
CA LYS A 145 20.79 0.63 2.10
C LYS A 145 22.07 0.83 2.91
N GLU A 146 22.28 2.01 3.48
CA GLU A 146 23.44 2.28 4.34
C GLU A 146 23.37 1.50 5.66
N HIS A 147 22.19 1.40 6.27
CA HIS A 147 22.00 0.56 7.45
C HIS A 147 22.27 -0.92 7.15
N THR A 148 21.77 -1.44 6.04
CA THR A 148 22.06 -2.81 5.59
C THR A 148 23.55 -3.02 5.35
N ARG A 149 24.25 -2.04 4.78
CA ARG A 149 25.71 -2.10 4.57
C ARG A 149 26.46 -2.19 5.90
N LYS A 150 26.08 -1.37 6.89
CA LYS A 150 26.64 -1.43 8.25
C LYS A 150 26.37 -2.78 8.90
N LEU A 151 25.15 -3.30 8.77
CA LEU A 151 24.77 -4.60 9.33
C LEU A 151 25.61 -5.71 8.73
N LEU A 152 25.76 -5.73 7.40
CA LEU A 152 26.59 -6.70 6.70
C LEU A 152 28.05 -6.63 7.19
N HIS A 153 28.58 -5.43 7.39
CA HIS A 153 29.93 -5.23 7.93
C HIS A 153 30.09 -5.84 9.34
N PHE A 154 29.11 -5.65 10.24
CA PHE A 154 29.13 -6.29 11.56
C PHE A 154 29.07 -7.81 11.47
N VAL A 155 28.26 -8.36 10.56
CA VAL A 155 28.20 -9.81 10.31
C VAL A 155 29.54 -10.35 9.80
N GLU A 156 30.22 -9.61 8.91
CA GLU A 156 31.54 -9.97 8.40
C GLU A 156 32.62 -9.94 9.50
N ILE A 157 32.63 -8.89 10.35
CA ILE A 157 33.61 -8.75 11.45
C ILE A 157 33.38 -9.78 12.56
N SER A 158 32.13 -10.15 12.82
CA SER A 158 31.78 -11.13 13.86
C SER A 158 32.28 -12.55 13.55
N GLY A 159 32.82 -12.77 12.35
CA GLY A 159 33.30 -14.05 11.87
C GLY A 159 32.15 -14.99 11.53
N SER A 160 32.36 -15.86 10.54
CA SER A 160 31.39 -16.89 10.15
C SER A 160 30.78 -17.56 11.38
N PHE A 161 29.47 -17.45 11.54
CA PHE A 161 28.69 -18.41 12.31
C PHE A 161 28.93 -19.76 11.64
N SER A 162 29.94 -20.49 12.12
CA SER A 162 30.22 -21.84 11.64
C SER A 162 28.98 -22.64 11.99
N SER A 163 28.17 -22.88 10.96
CA SER A 163 27.13 -23.89 10.95
C SER A 163 27.80 -25.21 11.33
N THR A 164 27.81 -25.50 12.62
CA THR A 164 27.99 -26.84 13.16
C THR A 164 26.63 -27.55 13.08
N VAL A 165 26.00 -27.50 11.91
CA VAL A 165 25.05 -28.55 11.56
C VAL A 165 25.91 -29.78 11.30
N ALA A 166 25.92 -30.63 12.31
CA ALA A 166 26.55 -31.93 12.32
C ALA A 166 26.37 -32.62 10.96
N LYS A 167 27.49 -32.93 10.33
CA LYS A 167 27.56 -33.80 9.17
C LYS A 167 27.15 -35.19 9.66
N GLU A 168 25.86 -35.50 9.62
CA GLU A 168 25.38 -36.88 9.75
C GLU A 168 26.07 -37.71 8.66
N LYS A 169 27.00 -38.57 9.10
CA LYS A 169 27.55 -39.63 8.27
C LYS A 169 26.41 -40.63 8.00
N PRO A 170 26.11 -40.96 6.74
CA PRO A 170 25.20 -42.05 6.46
C PRO A 170 25.89 -43.36 6.86
N SER A 171 25.22 -44.10 7.72
CA SER A 171 25.49 -45.48 8.09
C SER A 171 25.25 -46.40 6.90
N ASP A 172 26.27 -47.16 6.48
CA ASP A 172 26.05 -48.53 5.98
C ASP A 172 27.34 -49.38 6.04
N GLU A 173 27.15 -50.70 6.13
CA GLU A 173 28.11 -51.82 6.05
C GLU A 173 28.75 -52.38 7.35
N THR A 174 27.90 -53.04 8.16
CA THR A 174 27.97 -54.46 8.57
C THR A 174 29.07 -55.32 7.87
N LYS A 175 30.14 -55.87 8.50
CA LYS A 175 30.28 -57.13 9.33
C LYS A 175 31.74 -57.67 9.16
N PRO A 176 32.22 -58.77 9.81
CA PRO A 176 32.30 -59.19 11.23
C PRO A 176 33.74 -59.64 11.63
N GLU A 177 33.86 -60.29 12.82
CA GLU A 177 34.99 -61.07 13.36
C GLU A 177 36.09 -60.24 14.06
N GLY A 178 36.61 -60.58 15.24
CA GLY A 178 36.44 -61.71 16.15
C GLY A 178 37.57 -61.63 17.21
N GLU A 179 37.21 -61.95 18.46
CA GLU A 179 38.06 -62.46 19.55
C GLU A 179 39.12 -61.58 20.29
N GLU A 180 38.85 -61.45 21.60
CA GLU A 180 39.75 -61.67 22.75
C GLU A 180 41.11 -60.95 22.85
N ASN A 181 41.25 -60.03 23.82
CA ASN A 181 41.84 -60.34 25.15
C ASN A 181 42.08 -59.09 26.02
N LYS A 182 41.62 -59.23 27.27
CA LYS A 182 42.28 -58.93 28.56
C LYS A 182 43.01 -57.60 28.86
N ASP A 183 42.57 -57.09 30.01
CA ASP A 183 43.35 -56.64 31.17
C ASP A 183 43.77 -55.17 31.29
N GLN A 184 43.19 -54.56 32.34
CA GLN A 184 43.81 -53.69 33.35
C GLN A 184 44.18 -52.25 32.96
N GLN A 185 43.38 -51.29 33.45
CA GLN A 185 43.77 -50.55 34.65
C GLN A 185 42.60 -49.77 35.26
N ASP A 186 42.23 -50.16 36.48
CA ASP A 186 41.61 -49.29 37.47
C ASP A 186 42.56 -48.14 37.81
N GLN A 187 42.08 -46.90 37.74
CA GLN A 187 42.42 -45.87 38.73
C GLN A 187 41.15 -45.08 39.07
N GLN A 188 40.59 -45.46 40.20
CA GLN A 188 39.78 -44.61 41.06
C GLN A 188 40.73 -43.55 41.67
N GLU A 189 40.55 -42.28 41.34
CA GLU A 189 40.99 -41.20 42.23
C GLU A 189 39.84 -40.21 42.44
N THR A 190 39.49 -40.13 43.72
CA THR A 190 38.70 -39.13 44.41
C THR A 190 39.03 -37.71 43.95
N GLY A 191 38.01 -36.91 43.66
CA GLY A 191 38.18 -35.57 43.11
C GLY A 191 38.83 -34.54 44.05
N PRO A 192 39.06 -33.32 43.54
CA PRO A 192 39.20 -32.14 44.38
C PRO A 192 38.06 -31.14 44.09
N THR A 193 37.33 -30.77 45.15
CA THR A 193 36.73 -29.45 45.41
C THR A 193 36.25 -28.61 44.21
N PRO A 194 34.93 -28.36 44.04
CA PRO A 194 34.50 -27.27 43.19
C PRO A 194 35.06 -25.96 43.74
N SER A 195 35.75 -25.19 42.92
CA SER A 195 36.17 -23.85 43.30
C SER A 195 34.93 -23.06 43.72
N SER A 196 34.96 -22.38 44.87
CA SER A 196 33.85 -21.56 45.37
C SER A 196 33.32 -20.57 44.32
N SER A 197 34.18 -20.18 43.39
CA SER A 197 33.88 -19.35 42.23
C SER A 197 32.88 -20.02 41.26
N ALA A 198 33.00 -21.34 40.98
CA ALA A 198 32.10 -22.04 40.08
C ALA A 198 30.70 -22.29 40.69
N GLU A 199 30.63 -22.47 42.01
CA GLU A 199 29.34 -22.56 42.72
C GLU A 199 28.67 -21.18 42.82
N GLN A 200 29.44 -20.11 43.03
CA GLN A 200 28.94 -18.74 43.01
C GLN A 200 28.44 -18.34 41.61
N THR A 201 29.14 -18.68 40.54
CA THR A 201 28.66 -18.36 39.18
C THR A 201 27.39 -19.12 38.83
N LYS A 202 27.28 -20.40 39.22
CA LYS A 202 26.05 -21.17 39.04
C LYS A 202 24.89 -20.58 39.84
N SER A 203 25.12 -20.20 41.10
CA SER A 203 24.10 -19.54 41.94
C SER A 203 23.66 -18.20 41.37
N ASN A 204 24.58 -17.41 40.80
CA ASN A 204 24.25 -16.13 40.16
C ASN A 204 23.44 -16.36 38.88
N LEU A 205 23.82 -17.33 38.04
CA LEU A 205 23.07 -17.71 36.85
C LEU A 205 21.66 -18.21 37.17
N ASP A 206 21.47 -18.94 38.28
CA ASP A 206 20.16 -19.38 38.73
C ASP A 206 19.30 -18.22 39.24
N ALA A 207 19.90 -17.23 39.92
CA ALA A 207 19.23 -16.01 40.34
C ALA A 207 18.80 -15.15 39.15
N ASP A 208 19.67 -14.96 38.17
CA ASP A 208 19.39 -14.21 36.94
C ASP A 208 18.30 -14.92 36.12
N ASN A 209 18.36 -16.25 35.99
CA ASN A 209 17.29 -17.02 35.33
C ASN A 209 15.94 -16.86 36.03
N LYS A 210 15.92 -16.79 37.36
CA LYS A 210 14.70 -16.55 38.13
C LYS A 210 14.15 -15.15 37.85
N GLN A 211 15.01 -14.13 37.88
CA GLN A 211 14.63 -12.75 37.55
C GLN A 211 14.11 -12.61 36.13
N LEU A 212 14.75 -13.27 35.16
CA LEU A 212 14.28 -13.29 33.77
C LEU A 212 12.90 -13.92 33.64
N ARG A 213 12.63 -15.03 34.36
CA ARG A 213 11.30 -15.66 34.36
C ARG A 213 10.23 -14.76 34.97
N GLU A 214 10.56 -14.07 36.06
CA GLU A 214 9.67 -13.10 36.70
C GLU A 214 9.37 -11.92 35.77
N LEU A 215 10.39 -11.38 35.10
CA LEU A 215 10.25 -10.29 34.13
C LEU A 215 9.41 -10.70 32.92
N VAL A 216 9.65 -11.89 32.35
CA VAL A 216 8.84 -12.44 31.25
C VAL A 216 7.38 -12.58 31.65
N THR A 217 7.13 -13.09 32.86
CA THR A 217 5.76 -13.25 33.38
C THR A 217 5.08 -11.88 33.54
N SER A 218 5.79 -10.91 34.13
CA SER A 218 5.30 -9.54 34.31
C SER A 218 5.04 -8.85 32.96
N LEU A 219 5.92 -9.02 31.98
CA LEU A 219 5.79 -8.42 30.66
C LEU A 219 4.59 -9.02 29.93
N HIS A 220 4.39 -10.34 30.02
CA HIS A 220 3.23 -11.00 29.43
C HIS A 220 1.92 -10.51 30.05
N GLN A 221 1.87 -10.35 31.37
CA GLN A 221 0.71 -9.79 32.07
C GLN A 221 0.43 -8.34 31.65
N LYS A 222 1.48 -7.51 31.54
CA LYS A 222 1.37 -6.11 31.08
C LYS A 222 0.86 -6.07 29.64
N GLN A 223 1.42 -6.89 28.75
CA GLN A 223 0.98 -6.99 27.36
C GLN A 223 -0.49 -7.40 27.24
N GLN A 224 -0.94 -8.38 28.03
CA GLN A 224 -2.34 -8.78 28.06
C GLN A 224 -3.25 -7.64 28.54
N THR A 225 -2.83 -6.91 29.58
CA THR A 225 -3.57 -5.76 30.11
C THR A 225 -3.67 -4.65 29.07
N THR A 226 -2.56 -4.23 28.47
CA THR A 226 -2.54 -3.23 27.39
C THR A 226 -3.38 -3.67 26.20
N SER A 227 -3.38 -4.97 25.85
CA SER A 227 -4.18 -5.49 24.75
C SER A 227 -5.69 -5.38 25.01
N LEU A 228 -6.13 -5.61 26.25
CA LEU A 228 -7.52 -5.42 26.66
C LEU A 228 -7.91 -3.94 26.61
N GLU A 229 -7.09 -3.05 27.18
CA GLU A 229 -7.32 -1.62 27.14
C GLU A 229 -7.42 -1.09 25.69
N PHE A 230 -6.56 -1.57 24.80
CA PHE A 230 -6.61 -1.20 23.38
C PHE A 230 -7.90 -1.69 22.71
N SER A 231 -8.39 -2.88 23.06
CA SER A 231 -9.68 -3.38 22.57
C SER A 231 -10.83 -2.50 23.05
N GLU A 232 -10.85 -2.10 24.32
CA GLU A 232 -11.89 -1.22 24.85
C GLU A 232 -11.88 0.16 24.18
N ILE A 233 -10.71 0.74 23.95
CA ILE A 233 -10.56 2.03 23.25
C ILE A 233 -11.07 1.90 21.81
N ARG A 234 -10.75 0.80 21.12
CA ARG A 234 -11.21 0.52 19.76
C ARG A 234 -12.74 0.43 19.70
N ASP A 235 -13.36 -0.25 20.65
CA ASP A 235 -14.82 -0.38 20.71
C ASP A 235 -15.49 0.97 21.00
N LYS A 236 -14.93 1.76 21.92
CA LYS A 236 -15.40 3.14 22.20
C LYS A 236 -15.29 4.03 20.95
N TYR A 237 -14.20 3.94 20.21
CA TYR A 237 -14.01 4.68 18.96
C TYR A 237 -15.03 4.27 17.89
N ALA A 238 -15.29 2.96 17.73
CA ALA A 238 -16.29 2.47 16.78
C ALA A 238 -17.71 2.97 17.12
N LEU A 239 -18.07 3.01 18.40
CA LEU A 239 -19.34 3.57 18.87
C LEU A 239 -19.43 5.08 18.56
N ALA A 240 -18.39 5.86 18.86
CA ALA A 240 -18.35 7.29 18.57
C ALA A 240 -18.45 7.57 17.07
N GLN A 241 -17.76 6.79 16.22
CA GLN A 241 -17.87 6.91 14.76
C GLN A 241 -19.29 6.65 14.25
N LYS A 242 -19.97 5.64 14.82
CA LYS A 242 -21.36 5.34 14.48
C LYS A 242 -22.29 6.49 14.88
N GLU A 243 -22.08 7.11 16.04
CA GLU A 243 -22.85 8.27 16.49
C GLU A 243 -22.64 9.48 15.58
N ILE A 244 -21.39 9.79 15.22
CA ILE A 244 -21.05 10.86 14.28
C ILE A 244 -21.75 10.63 12.92
N ALA A 245 -21.73 9.40 12.41
CA ALA A 245 -22.41 9.06 11.16
C ALA A 245 -23.93 9.28 11.24
N GLN A 246 -24.55 8.93 12.37
CA GLN A 246 -25.99 9.16 12.59
C GLN A 246 -26.33 10.65 12.67
N LEU A 247 -25.54 11.44 13.39
CA LEU A 247 -25.71 12.89 13.50
C LEU A 247 -25.53 13.57 12.15
N LYS A 248 -24.52 13.16 11.36
CA LYS A 248 -24.28 13.67 10.01
C LYS A 248 -25.46 13.38 9.08
N HIS A 249 -26.02 12.16 9.14
CA HIS A 249 -27.22 11.80 8.38
C HIS A 249 -28.44 12.62 8.81
N GLY A 250 -28.65 12.80 10.11
CA GLY A 250 -29.72 13.62 10.66
C GLY A 250 -29.62 15.08 10.22
N SER A 251 -28.42 15.66 10.28
CA SER A 251 -28.15 17.02 9.82
C SER A 251 -28.42 17.18 8.33
N SER A 252 -27.95 16.24 7.50
CA SER A 252 -28.21 16.26 6.05
C SER A 252 -29.71 16.17 5.73
N LYS A 253 -30.46 15.31 6.42
CA LYS A 253 -31.93 15.24 6.30
C LYS A 253 -32.62 16.56 6.68
N MET A 254 -32.20 17.18 7.78
CA MET A 254 -32.74 18.48 8.22
C MET A 254 -32.45 19.58 7.21
N GLN A 255 -31.24 19.63 6.64
CA GLN A 255 -30.90 20.56 5.57
C GLN A 255 -31.76 20.34 4.33
N HIS A 256 -31.95 19.09 3.89
CA HIS A 256 -32.85 18.78 2.78
C HIS A 256 -34.30 19.20 3.04
N MET A 257 -34.82 19.00 4.25
CA MET A 257 -36.17 19.46 4.62
C MET A 257 -36.28 20.98 4.62
N ASN A 258 -35.27 21.68 5.13
CA ASN A 258 -35.23 23.15 5.12
C ASN A 258 -35.14 23.70 3.68
N SER A 259 -34.30 23.13 2.82
CA SER A 259 -34.23 23.51 1.41
C SER A 259 -35.56 23.28 0.69
N ARG A 260 -36.25 22.16 0.96
CA ARG A 260 -37.59 21.89 0.40
C ARG A 260 -38.61 22.93 0.86
N ARG A 261 -38.65 23.26 2.15
CA ARG A 261 -39.56 24.28 2.71
C ARG A 261 -39.33 25.66 2.06
N LEU A 262 -38.07 26.09 1.93
CA LEU A 262 -37.70 27.34 1.25
C LEU A 262 -38.20 27.38 -0.19
N ILE A 263 -38.04 26.29 -0.95
CA ILE A 263 -38.50 26.20 -2.34
C ILE A 263 -40.03 26.30 -2.42
N THR A 264 -40.77 25.60 -1.57
CA THR A 264 -42.25 25.70 -1.56
C THR A 264 -42.77 27.06 -1.08
N GLY A 265 -42.07 27.74 -0.17
CA GLY A 265 -42.46 29.06 0.33
C GLY A 265 -42.21 30.20 -0.66
N LEU A 266 -41.29 30.02 -1.61
CA LEU A 266 -41.03 30.97 -2.70
C LEU A 266 -42.02 30.87 -3.87
N ILE A 267 -42.89 29.85 -3.88
CA ILE A 267 -43.88 29.59 -4.96
C ILE A 267 -45.27 30.13 -4.59
N THR A 268 -45.45 30.73 -3.41
CA THR A 268 -46.73 31.34 -2.96
C THR A 268 -46.65 32.86 -3.03
#